data_AF-A0A257KEZ2-F1
#
_entry.id   AF-A0A257KEZ2-F1
#
_cell.length_a   1.000
_cell.length_b   1.000
_cell.length_c   1.000
_cell.angle_alpha   90.00
_cell.angle_beta   90.00
_cell.angle_gamma   90.00
#
_symmetry.space_group_name_H-M   'P 1'
#
loop_
_entity.id
_entity.type
_entity.pdbx_description
1 polymer ?
#
loop_
_entity_poly.entity_id
_entity_poly.type
_entity_poly.pdbx_seq_one_letter_code
_entity_poly.pdbx_strand_id
1 'polypeptide(L)'
;MIILGLLLGQINTDVISGVPRYSFDIPELTDGIGFVVIAMGVFGFGEIIVNLGQPAESREVFTKDVKGLWPTKQDVKDAFPAVLRGTALGSILGVLPGGGALLASFAAYTLEKKSRGRKGEVPFGQGNIRGVAGPESANNAGAQTSFIPMLTLGIPPNAVMALMVGAMTIKGIQPGPQVMTSNPQLFWGLIASMWVGNAMLVILNLPLIGIWIKLLTVPYRFLFPAIVVFCGIGCYTLNNSSFDVYMTAAFTLVGYVFYKLGCEPAPLLLGFILGPMMEENLRRALLLSRGDWTTFATRPLSAGLLVAALLMIVVVMLPSIKAKREEAFVED
;
A
#
# COMPACT_ATOMS: atom_id res chain seq x y z
N MET A 1 1.16 -12.95 10.74
CA MET A 1 1.84 -12.24 9.62
C MET A 1 2.84 -11.20 10.09
N ILE A 2 2.49 -10.25 10.97
CA ILE A 2 3.44 -9.25 11.48
C ILE A 2 4.68 -9.90 12.14
N ILE A 3 4.48 -10.86 13.08
CA ILE A 3 5.58 -11.56 13.75
C ILE A 3 6.47 -12.28 12.74
N LEU A 4 5.90 -12.92 11.73
CA LEU A 4 6.66 -13.59 10.68
C LEU A 4 7.48 -12.59 9.87
N GLY A 5 6.91 -11.44 9.52
CA GLY A 5 7.62 -10.34 8.88
C GLY A 5 8.79 -9.83 9.73
N LEU A 6 8.56 -9.61 11.02
CA LEU A 6 9.61 -9.22 11.96
C LEU A 6 10.74 -10.26 12.00
N LEU A 7 10.42 -11.56 12.10
CA LEU A 7 11.42 -12.64 12.11
C LEU A 7 12.21 -12.69 10.80
N LEU A 8 11.55 -12.55 9.65
CA LEU A 8 12.23 -12.52 8.35
C LEU A 8 13.13 -11.29 8.20
N GLY A 9 12.72 -10.13 8.75
CA GLY A 9 13.54 -8.92 8.74
C GLY A 9 14.82 -9.03 9.58
N GLN A 10 14.85 -9.96 10.54
CA GLN A 10 16.03 -10.25 11.37
C GLN A 10 17.07 -11.12 10.67
N ILE A 11 16.75 -11.67 9.49
CA ILE A 11 17.70 -12.42 8.68
C ILE A 11 18.63 -11.41 8.02
N ASN A 12 19.70 -11.06 8.73
CA ASN A 12 20.79 -10.19 8.29
C ASN A 12 21.93 -10.26 9.33
N THR A 13 23.08 -9.67 9.01
CA THR A 13 24.12 -9.33 9.98
C THR A 13 23.66 -8.17 10.87
N ASP A 14 23.78 -8.34 12.18
CA ASP A 14 23.49 -7.27 13.13
C ASP A 14 24.46 -6.10 12.94
N VAL A 15 23.95 -4.93 12.58
CA VAL A 15 24.75 -3.71 12.37
C VAL A 15 25.51 -3.29 13.64
N ILE A 16 24.97 -3.61 14.83
CA ILE A 16 25.58 -3.18 16.11
C ILE A 16 26.65 -4.17 16.58
N SER A 17 26.42 -5.48 16.44
CA SER A 17 27.34 -6.51 16.96
C SER A 17 28.22 -7.18 15.90
N GLY A 18 27.89 -7.02 14.61
CA GLY A 18 28.56 -7.68 13.49
C GLY A 18 28.27 -9.18 13.38
N VAL A 19 27.34 -9.72 14.19
CA VAL A 19 27.04 -11.15 14.23
C VAL A 19 25.96 -11.49 13.18
N PRO A 20 26.21 -12.46 12.28
CA PRO A 20 25.19 -12.99 11.38
C PRO A 20 24.03 -13.61 12.16
N ARG A 21 22.79 -13.20 11.88
CA ARG A 21 21.58 -13.76 12.52
C ARG A 21 20.76 -14.52 11.50
N TYR A 22 20.34 -15.73 11.88
CA TYR A 22 19.53 -16.60 11.02
C TYR A 22 20.13 -16.85 9.63
N SER A 23 21.47 -16.79 9.51
CA SER A 23 22.17 -17.03 8.24
C SER A 23 22.26 -18.51 7.89
N PHE A 24 22.07 -19.42 8.86
CA PHE A 24 22.12 -20.88 8.67
C PHE A 24 23.38 -21.38 7.93
N ASP A 25 24.51 -20.69 8.09
CA ASP A 25 25.78 -20.94 7.39
C ASP A 25 25.71 -20.78 5.85
N ILE A 26 24.69 -20.07 5.37
CA ILE A 26 24.53 -19.68 3.96
C ILE A 26 25.04 -18.24 3.81
N PRO A 27 26.13 -18.01 3.06
CA PRO A 27 26.71 -16.67 2.89
C PRO A 27 25.70 -15.63 2.40
N GLU A 28 24.84 -16.00 1.45
CA GLU A 28 23.84 -15.11 0.86
C GLU A 28 22.77 -14.65 1.85
N LEU A 29 22.50 -15.42 2.92
CA LEU A 29 21.57 -15.00 3.99
C LEU A 29 22.22 -14.04 4.99
N THR A 30 23.54 -13.89 4.95
CA THR A 30 24.30 -12.96 5.81
C THR A 30 24.06 -11.50 5.40
N ASP A 31 23.86 -11.27 4.10
CA ASP A 31 23.45 -9.98 3.52
C ASP A 31 21.94 -9.70 3.72
N GLY A 32 21.22 -10.73 4.16
CA GLY A 32 19.80 -10.72 4.41
C GLY A 32 18.92 -10.91 3.17
N ILE A 33 17.62 -11.03 3.41
CA ILE A 33 16.65 -11.23 2.34
C ILE A 33 16.31 -9.88 1.71
N GLY A 34 16.46 -9.74 0.40
CA GLY A 34 16.06 -8.52 -0.28
C GLY A 34 14.55 -8.24 -0.15
N PHE A 35 14.17 -7.00 0.18
CA PHE A 35 12.76 -6.61 0.23
C PHE A 35 12.00 -6.96 -1.05
N VAL A 36 12.63 -6.72 -2.21
CA VAL A 36 12.02 -6.97 -3.52
C VAL A 36 11.75 -8.46 -3.74
N VAL A 37 12.61 -9.34 -3.21
CA VAL A 37 12.48 -10.80 -3.31
C VAL A 37 11.17 -11.25 -2.65
N ILE A 38 10.90 -10.79 -1.43
CA ILE A 38 9.67 -11.12 -0.71
C ILE A 38 8.46 -10.45 -1.36
N ALA A 39 8.57 -9.16 -1.68
CA ALA A 39 7.47 -8.40 -2.27
C ALA A 39 7.03 -8.97 -3.63
N MET A 40 7.98 -9.24 -4.53
CA MET A 40 7.67 -9.84 -5.83
C MET A 40 7.15 -11.28 -5.66
N GLY A 41 7.75 -12.08 -4.78
CA GLY A 41 7.29 -13.44 -4.53
C GLY A 41 5.84 -13.49 -4.05
N VAL A 42 5.54 -12.74 -2.98
CA VAL A 42 4.26 -12.84 -2.30
C VAL A 42 3.15 -12.04 -2.99
N PHE A 43 3.42 -10.82 -3.46
CA PHE A 43 2.41 -10.00 -4.17
C PHE A 43 2.45 -10.21 -5.68
N GLY A 44 3.62 -10.09 -6.31
CA GLY A 44 3.72 -10.18 -7.77
C GLY A 44 3.33 -11.56 -8.32
N PHE A 45 4.11 -12.58 -7.96
CA PHE A 45 3.89 -13.94 -8.44
C PHE A 45 2.72 -14.63 -7.74
N GLY A 46 2.56 -14.41 -6.43
CA GLY A 46 1.44 -14.95 -5.66
C GLY A 46 0.08 -14.57 -6.27
N GLU A 47 -0.12 -13.30 -6.59
CA GLU A 47 -1.37 -12.81 -7.19
C GLU A 47 -1.60 -13.35 -8.61
N ILE A 48 -0.53 -13.57 -9.39
CA ILE A 48 -0.63 -14.21 -10.72
C ILE A 48 -1.11 -15.66 -10.58
N ILE A 49 -0.55 -16.44 -9.64
CA ILE A 49 -0.96 -17.84 -9.43
C ILE A 49 -2.43 -17.91 -9.00
N VAL A 50 -2.85 -16.99 -8.14
CA VAL A 50 -4.25 -16.86 -7.72
C VAL A 50 -5.16 -16.57 -8.91
N ASN A 51 -4.78 -15.59 -9.74
CA ASN A 51 -5.53 -15.21 -10.93
C ASN A 51 -5.62 -16.34 -11.97
N LEU A 52 -4.58 -17.17 -12.10
CA LEU A 52 -4.59 -18.37 -12.94
C LEU A 52 -5.50 -19.48 -12.41
N GLY A 53 -5.72 -19.54 -11.09
CA GLY A 53 -6.61 -20.51 -10.45
C GLY A 53 -8.10 -20.18 -10.55
N GLN A 54 -8.47 -18.97 -11.00
CA GLN A 54 -9.87 -18.57 -11.19
C GLN A 54 -10.38 -18.99 -12.57
N PRO A 55 -11.61 -19.52 -12.70
CA PRO A 55 -12.19 -19.90 -13.98
C PRO A 55 -12.25 -18.72 -14.96
N ALA A 56 -11.94 -18.97 -16.24
CA ALA A 56 -11.93 -17.96 -17.29
C ALA A 56 -13.31 -17.34 -17.59
N GLU A 57 -14.41 -17.94 -17.09
CA GLU A 57 -15.80 -17.55 -17.38
C GLU A 57 -16.27 -16.27 -16.64
N SER A 58 -15.52 -15.74 -15.67
CA SER A 58 -15.93 -14.55 -14.91
C SER A 58 -15.49 -13.21 -15.49
N ARG A 59 -14.80 -13.19 -16.63
CA ARG A 59 -14.34 -11.95 -17.28
C ARG A 59 -15.31 -11.51 -18.37
N GLU A 60 -16.44 -10.94 -17.96
CA GLU A 60 -17.28 -10.18 -18.87
C GLU A 60 -16.53 -8.94 -19.35
N VAL A 61 -15.94 -9.01 -20.55
CA VAL A 61 -15.38 -7.84 -21.20
C VAL A 61 -16.54 -7.06 -21.83
N PHE A 62 -16.99 -6.00 -21.16
CA PHE A 62 -17.97 -5.08 -21.71
C PHE A 62 -17.35 -4.33 -22.90
N THR A 63 -17.50 -4.87 -24.11
CA THR A 63 -17.09 -4.26 -25.38
C THR A 63 -18.13 -3.25 -25.89
N LYS A 64 -18.69 -2.41 -25.03
CA LYS A 64 -19.54 -1.30 -25.50
C LYS A 64 -18.64 -0.16 -25.99
N ASP A 65 -18.93 0.36 -27.17
CA ASP A 65 -18.31 1.58 -27.69
C ASP A 65 -18.48 2.72 -26.69
N VAL A 66 -17.37 3.17 -26.10
CA VAL A 66 -17.37 4.33 -25.20
C VAL A 66 -17.46 5.59 -26.07
N LYS A 67 -18.64 6.20 -26.09
CA LYS A 67 -18.89 7.50 -26.73
C LYS A 67 -18.95 8.60 -25.66
N GLY A 68 -18.44 9.79 -25.97
CA GLY A 68 -18.51 10.95 -25.05
C GLY A 68 -17.41 10.95 -23.97
N LEU A 69 -16.15 10.81 -24.37
CA LEU A 69 -14.99 10.77 -23.47
C LEU A 69 -14.73 12.07 -22.70
N TRP A 70 -15.27 13.19 -23.20
CA TRP A 70 -15.10 14.50 -22.58
C TRP A 70 -16.32 14.84 -21.74
N PRO A 71 -16.16 15.07 -20.42
CA PRO A 71 -17.26 15.50 -19.57
C PRO A 71 -17.76 16.86 -20.03
N THR A 72 -19.08 17.02 -20.07
CA THR A 72 -19.70 18.30 -20.38
C THR A 72 -19.57 19.27 -19.19
N LYS A 73 -19.76 20.57 -19.43
CA LYS A 73 -19.75 21.57 -18.33
C LYS A 73 -20.81 21.26 -17.26
N GLN A 74 -21.92 20.65 -17.65
CA GLN A 74 -22.97 20.25 -16.73
C GLN A 74 -22.52 19.06 -15.87
N ASP A 75 -21.87 18.06 -16.47
CA ASP A 75 -21.28 16.91 -15.75
C ASP A 75 -20.29 17.37 -14.68
N VAL A 76 -19.41 18.32 -15.02
CA VAL A 76 -18.45 18.90 -14.07
C VAL A 76 -19.18 19.57 -12.91
N LYS A 77 -20.24 20.35 -13.18
CA LYS A 77 -21.01 21.05 -12.14
C LYS A 77 -21.77 20.10 -11.22
N ASP A 78 -22.26 18.99 -11.75
CA ASP A 78 -23.00 17.99 -10.99
C ASP A 78 -22.10 17.05 -10.18
N ALA A 79 -20.88 16.78 -10.69
CA ALA A 79 -19.84 16.02 -10.02
C ALA A 79 -19.10 16.81 -8.93
N PHE A 80 -18.91 18.13 -9.10
CA PHE A 80 -18.05 18.95 -8.23
C PHE A 80 -18.31 18.81 -6.71
N PRO A 81 -19.57 18.77 -6.22
CA PRO A 81 -19.84 18.55 -4.80
C PRO A 81 -19.38 17.17 -4.31
N ALA A 82 -19.56 16.13 -5.14
CA ALA A 82 -19.12 14.77 -4.82
C ALA A 82 -17.58 14.67 -4.84
N VAL A 83 -16.93 15.36 -5.79
CA VAL A 83 -15.46 15.48 -5.84
C VAL A 83 -14.93 16.11 -4.55
N LEU A 84 -15.49 17.23 -4.09
CA LEU A 84 -15.03 17.88 -2.86
C LEU A 84 -15.19 16.99 -1.62
N ARG A 85 -16.35 16.33 -1.47
CA ARG A 85 -16.61 15.41 -0.35
C ARG A 85 -15.71 14.19 -0.41
N GLY A 86 -15.55 13.61 -1.60
CA GLY A 86 -14.65 12.49 -1.88
C GLY A 86 -13.22 12.84 -1.53
N THR A 87 -12.70 13.97 -2.03
CA THR A 87 -11.35 14.46 -1.72
C THR A 87 -11.16 14.71 -0.22
N ALA A 88 -12.13 15.29 0.47
CA ALA A 88 -12.04 15.53 1.91
C ALA A 88 -11.99 14.20 2.69
N LEU A 89 -12.89 13.25 2.39
CA LEU A 89 -12.89 11.92 2.99
C LEU A 89 -11.59 11.16 2.70
N GLY A 90 -11.18 11.14 1.43
CA GLY A 90 -9.94 10.51 0.98
C GLY A 90 -8.70 11.09 1.65
N SER A 91 -8.64 12.41 1.79
CA SER A 91 -7.51 13.07 2.46
C SER A 91 -7.42 12.71 3.94
N ILE A 92 -8.55 12.66 4.65
CA ILE A 92 -8.58 12.31 6.08
C ILE A 92 -8.22 10.84 6.27
N LEU A 93 -8.86 9.95 5.50
CA LEU A 93 -8.68 8.51 5.63
C LEU A 93 -7.33 8.03 5.07
N GLY A 94 -6.74 8.74 4.10
CA GLY A 94 -5.43 8.40 3.55
C GLY A 94 -4.25 8.69 4.48
N VAL A 95 -4.38 9.67 5.39
CA VAL A 95 -3.38 9.92 6.44
C VAL A 95 -3.40 8.81 7.49
N LEU A 96 -4.54 8.13 7.68
CA LEU A 96 -4.68 7.09 8.69
C LEU A 96 -3.96 5.80 8.27
N PRO A 97 -3.09 5.23 9.13
CA PRO A 97 -2.48 3.94 8.88
C PRO A 97 -3.51 2.81 8.97
N GLY A 98 -3.32 1.74 8.21
CA GLY A 98 -4.19 0.56 8.20
C GLY A 98 -5.17 0.47 7.03
N GLY A 99 -4.80 1.02 5.86
CA GLY A 99 -5.59 0.84 4.63
C GLY A 99 -6.77 1.80 4.45
N GLY A 100 -6.80 2.92 5.19
CA GLY A 100 -7.88 3.92 5.11
C GLY A 100 -8.11 4.48 3.70
N ALA A 101 -7.09 4.49 2.83
CA ALA A 101 -7.23 4.87 1.43
C ALA A 101 -8.19 3.96 0.63
N LEU A 102 -8.16 2.64 0.84
CA LEU A 102 -9.08 1.71 0.17
C LEU A 102 -10.52 1.89 0.68
N LEU A 103 -10.68 2.05 2.00
CA LEU A 103 -11.97 2.29 2.61
C LEU A 103 -12.56 3.65 2.20
N ALA A 104 -11.73 4.62 1.83
CA ALA A 104 -12.18 5.96 1.47
C ALA A 104 -13.10 5.96 0.25
N SER A 105 -12.81 5.15 -0.78
CA SER A 105 -13.67 5.05 -1.96
C SER A 105 -15.04 4.45 -1.64
N PHE A 106 -15.08 3.40 -0.83
CA PHE A 106 -16.34 2.79 -0.36
C PHE A 106 -17.13 3.72 0.56
N ALA A 107 -16.44 4.42 1.47
CA ALA A 107 -17.06 5.41 2.35
C ALA A 107 -17.63 6.59 1.55
N ALA A 108 -16.90 7.08 0.55
CA ALA A 108 -17.36 8.13 -0.35
C ALA A 108 -18.57 7.67 -1.18
N TYR A 109 -18.56 6.44 -1.69
CA TYR A 109 -19.71 5.87 -2.40
C TYR A 109 -20.95 5.79 -1.51
N THR A 110 -20.79 5.27 -0.29
CA THR A 110 -21.87 5.14 0.68
C THR A 110 -22.40 6.51 1.12
N LEU A 111 -21.52 7.48 1.31
CA LEU A 111 -21.90 8.86 1.62
C LEU A 111 -22.72 9.48 0.49
N GLU A 112 -22.32 9.29 -0.76
CA GLU A 112 -23.04 9.80 -1.92
C GLU A 112 -24.40 9.10 -2.10
N LYS A 113 -24.47 7.78 -1.89
CA LYS A 113 -25.73 7.01 -1.90
C LYS A 113 -26.70 7.48 -0.81
N LYS A 114 -26.18 7.86 0.36
CA LYS A 114 -26.97 8.37 1.50
C LYS A 114 -27.30 9.86 1.39
N SER A 115 -26.57 10.62 0.57
CA SER A 115 -26.82 12.03 0.33
C SER A 115 -28.15 12.21 -0.41
N ARG A 116 -28.96 13.21 -0.03
CA ARG A 116 -30.23 13.49 -0.70
C ARG A 116 -29.97 13.77 -2.18
N GLY A 117 -30.55 12.94 -3.06
CA GLY A 117 -30.49 13.14 -4.50
C GLY A 117 -31.09 14.49 -4.91
N ARG A 118 -30.49 15.16 -5.89
CA ARG A 118 -31.07 16.37 -6.48
C ARG A 118 -32.31 15.98 -7.30
N LYS A 119 -33.29 16.89 -7.40
CA LYS A 119 -34.43 16.70 -8.30
C LYS A 119 -33.93 16.55 -9.74
N GLY A 120 -34.24 15.41 -10.37
CA GLY A 120 -33.80 15.08 -11.73
C GLY A 120 -32.51 14.26 -11.84
N GLU A 121 -31.92 13.82 -10.72
CA GLU A 121 -30.74 12.94 -10.78
C GLU A 121 -31.08 11.51 -11.23
N VAL A 122 -30.19 10.95 -12.05
CA VAL A 122 -30.21 9.54 -12.42
C VAL A 122 -29.98 8.69 -11.15
N PRO A 123 -30.74 7.60 -10.93
CA PRO A 123 -30.52 6.72 -9.79
C PRO A 123 -29.09 6.16 -9.76
N PHE A 124 -28.53 5.97 -8.56
CA PHE A 124 -27.27 5.24 -8.40
C PHE A 124 -27.39 3.83 -9.00
N GLY A 125 -26.35 3.37 -9.69
CA GLY A 125 -26.37 2.11 -10.47
C GLY A 125 -26.84 2.25 -11.92
N GLN A 126 -27.44 3.38 -12.30
CA GLN A 126 -27.87 3.65 -13.69
C GLN A 126 -26.97 4.68 -14.40
N GLY A 127 -25.75 4.90 -13.90
CA GLY A 127 -24.79 5.85 -14.49
C GLY A 127 -24.77 7.24 -13.84
N ASN A 128 -25.16 7.37 -12.57
CA ASN A 128 -25.01 8.63 -11.84
C ASN A 128 -23.53 9.00 -11.67
N ILE A 129 -23.12 10.16 -12.20
CA ILE A 129 -21.74 10.64 -12.19
C ILE A 129 -21.14 10.75 -10.78
N ARG A 130 -21.96 11.04 -9.76
CA ARG A 130 -21.49 11.12 -8.36
C ARG A 130 -21.01 9.80 -7.82
N GLY A 131 -21.62 8.70 -8.29
CA GLY A 131 -21.25 7.34 -7.91
C GLY A 131 -19.85 6.95 -8.39
N VAL A 132 -19.25 7.70 -9.31
CA VAL A 132 -17.88 7.49 -9.79
C VAL A 132 -16.98 8.64 -9.33
N ALA A 133 -17.41 9.89 -9.51
CA ALA A 133 -16.61 11.07 -9.20
C ALA A 133 -16.22 11.17 -7.73
N GLY A 134 -17.13 10.82 -6.80
CA GLY A 134 -16.82 10.82 -5.36
C GLY A 134 -15.78 9.77 -4.98
N PRO A 135 -16.02 8.47 -5.26
CA PRO A 135 -15.09 7.39 -4.95
C PRO A 135 -13.72 7.52 -5.63
N GLU A 136 -13.66 7.96 -6.88
CA GLU A 136 -12.40 8.19 -7.59
C GLU A 136 -11.62 9.38 -7.02
N SER A 137 -12.32 10.45 -6.63
CA SER A 137 -11.67 11.58 -5.94
C SER A 137 -11.13 11.17 -4.57
N ALA A 138 -11.87 10.33 -3.84
CA ALA A 138 -11.42 9.78 -2.57
C ALA A 138 -10.21 8.86 -2.72
N ASN A 139 -10.20 8.00 -3.75
CA ASN A 139 -9.08 7.13 -4.07
C ASN A 139 -7.81 7.95 -4.35
N ASN A 140 -7.91 8.94 -5.25
CA ASN A 140 -6.75 9.73 -5.64
C ASN A 140 -6.22 10.60 -4.49
N ALA A 141 -7.12 11.23 -3.72
CA ALA A 141 -6.74 11.99 -2.53
C ALA A 141 -6.13 11.08 -1.45
N GLY A 142 -6.69 9.89 -1.23
CA GLY A 142 -6.18 8.91 -0.27
C GLY A 142 -4.80 8.40 -0.63
N ALA A 143 -4.56 8.12 -1.92
CA ALA A 143 -3.26 7.68 -2.41
C ALA A 143 -2.17 8.75 -2.21
N GLN A 144 -2.47 10.02 -2.47
CA GLN A 144 -1.50 11.12 -2.29
C GLN A 144 -1.25 11.41 -0.81
N THR A 145 -2.30 11.46 0.00
CA THR A 145 -2.16 11.73 1.44
C THR A 145 -1.51 10.59 2.22
N SER A 146 -1.52 9.36 1.67
CA SER A 146 -0.74 8.23 2.21
C SER A 146 0.78 8.48 2.24
N PHE A 147 1.29 9.41 1.44
CA PHE A 147 2.70 9.81 1.49
C PHE A 147 3.02 10.68 2.71
N ILE A 148 2.06 11.36 3.32
CA ILE A 148 2.31 12.24 4.47
C ILE A 148 2.92 11.45 5.64
N PRO A 149 2.29 10.40 6.19
CA PRO A 149 2.89 9.63 7.29
C PRO A 149 4.18 8.93 6.88
N MET A 150 4.30 8.49 5.63
CA MET A 150 5.53 7.88 5.13
C MET A 150 6.69 8.87 5.13
N LEU A 151 6.51 10.07 4.57
CA LEU A 151 7.57 11.07 4.45
C LEU A 151 7.83 11.80 5.75
N THR A 152 6.84 11.95 6.63
CA THR A 152 7.00 12.70 7.88
C THR A 152 7.36 11.80 9.07
N LEU A 153 6.83 10.58 9.15
CA LEU A 153 7.07 9.67 10.27
C LEU A 153 7.94 8.47 9.90
N GLY A 154 8.15 8.21 8.61
CA GLY A 154 8.81 6.99 8.14
C GLY A 154 7.92 5.74 8.24
N ILE A 155 6.63 5.91 8.54
CA ILE A 155 5.70 4.81 8.80
C ILE A 155 4.75 4.68 7.60
N PRO A 156 4.81 3.56 6.85
CA PRO A 156 3.93 3.34 5.71
C PRO A 156 2.50 2.99 6.19
N PRO A 157 1.46 3.69 5.69
CA PRO A 157 0.07 3.45 6.11
C PRO A 157 -0.58 2.21 5.46
N ASN A 158 -0.01 1.69 4.37
CA ASN A 158 -0.52 0.53 3.64
C ASN A 158 0.62 -0.23 2.93
N ALA A 159 0.30 -1.37 2.32
CA ALA A 159 1.28 -2.23 1.64
C ALA A 159 2.01 -1.54 0.48
N VAL A 160 1.29 -0.73 -0.31
CA VAL A 160 1.88 0.00 -1.44
C VAL A 160 2.89 1.03 -0.95
N MET A 161 2.58 1.74 0.14
CA MET A 161 3.53 2.66 0.75
C MET A 161 4.69 1.93 1.42
N ALA A 162 4.51 0.71 1.92
CA ALA A 162 5.61 -0.12 2.41
C ALA A 162 6.55 -0.49 1.24
N LEU A 163 6.01 -0.81 0.06
CA LEU A 163 6.82 -0.98 -1.17
C LEU A 163 7.63 0.27 -1.50
N MET A 164 7.02 1.45 -1.37
CA MET A 164 7.72 2.73 -1.58
C MET A 164 8.82 2.98 -0.54
N VAL A 165 8.60 2.67 0.74
CA VAL A 165 9.64 2.74 1.78
C VAL A 165 10.81 1.83 1.40
N GLY A 166 10.53 0.57 1.04
CA GLY A 166 11.56 -0.36 0.59
C GLY A 166 12.33 0.16 -0.63
N ALA A 167 11.64 0.72 -1.63
CA ALA A 167 12.28 1.31 -2.82
C ALA A 167 13.17 2.52 -2.48
N MET A 168 12.73 3.39 -1.56
CA MET A 168 13.52 4.52 -1.09
C MET A 168 14.76 4.05 -0.32
N THR A 169 14.61 3.06 0.57
CA THR A 169 15.72 2.46 1.32
C THR A 169 16.76 1.84 0.39
N ILE A 170 16.33 1.15 -0.68
CA ILE A 170 17.24 0.61 -1.71
C ILE A 170 18.04 1.73 -2.41
N LYS A 171 17.44 2.91 -2.56
CA LYS A 171 18.11 4.10 -3.11
C LYS A 171 18.89 4.90 -2.06
N GLY A 172 19.07 4.35 -0.85
CA GLY A 172 19.79 5.01 0.24
C GLY A 172 19.06 6.19 0.87
N ILE A 173 17.76 6.34 0.61
CA ILE A 173 16.94 7.42 1.16
C ILE A 173 16.11 6.84 2.29
N GLN A 174 16.35 7.26 3.52
CA GLN A 174 15.56 6.82 4.66
C GLN A 174 14.33 7.71 4.83
N PRO A 175 13.10 7.17 4.70
CA PRO A 175 11.88 7.95 4.87
C PRO A 175 11.73 8.49 6.30
N GLY A 176 11.19 9.70 6.44
CA GLY A 176 10.99 10.36 7.72
C GLY A 176 11.33 11.85 7.69
N PRO A 177 11.29 12.54 8.85
CA PRO A 177 11.40 14.00 8.91
C PRO A 177 12.68 14.54 8.27
N GLN A 178 13.74 13.73 8.28
CA GLN A 178 15.03 14.09 7.70
C GLN A 178 15.01 14.17 6.18
N VAL A 179 14.07 13.54 5.45
CA VAL A 179 14.03 13.64 3.99
C VAL A 179 13.86 15.09 3.53
N MET A 180 13.06 15.87 4.25
CA MET A 180 12.82 17.28 3.93
C MET A 180 14.09 18.14 4.09
N THR A 181 14.98 17.79 5.02
CA THR A 181 16.21 18.55 5.29
C THR A 181 17.42 18.02 4.55
N SER A 182 17.59 16.69 4.48
CA SER A 182 18.71 16.01 3.81
C SER A 182 18.56 15.97 2.30
N ASN A 183 17.33 15.84 1.80
CA ASN A 183 17.01 15.69 0.38
C ASN A 183 15.88 16.65 -0.05
N PRO A 184 16.03 17.98 0.12
CA PRO A 184 14.95 18.94 -0.14
C PRO A 184 14.50 18.95 -1.60
N GLN A 185 15.43 18.75 -2.55
CA GLN A 185 15.11 18.63 -3.97
C GLN A 185 14.24 17.42 -4.27
N LEU A 186 14.49 16.28 -3.60
CA LEU A 186 13.67 15.09 -3.75
C LEU A 186 12.29 15.30 -3.13
N PHE A 187 12.22 15.88 -1.94
CA PHE A 187 10.95 16.14 -1.27
C PHE A 187 10.06 17.08 -2.10
N TRP A 188 10.56 18.26 -2.48
CA TRP A 188 9.79 19.21 -3.28
C TRP A 188 9.58 18.74 -4.72
N GLY A 189 10.54 17.99 -5.28
CA GLY A 189 10.41 17.34 -6.57
C GLY A 189 9.31 16.29 -6.58
N LEU A 190 9.15 15.51 -5.51
CA LEU A 190 8.07 14.55 -5.34
C LEU A 190 6.71 15.25 -5.21
N ILE A 191 6.61 16.32 -4.42
CA ILE A 191 5.37 17.10 -4.31
C ILE A 191 5.01 17.73 -5.66
N ALA A 192 5.97 18.35 -6.34
CA ALA A 192 5.74 18.91 -7.68
C ALA A 192 5.36 17.83 -8.70
N SER A 193 5.99 16.64 -8.64
CA SER A 193 5.68 15.53 -9.53
C SER A 193 4.30 14.94 -9.29
N MET A 194 3.72 15.05 -8.10
CA MET A 194 2.30 14.69 -7.89
C MET A 194 1.38 15.60 -8.69
N TRP A 195 1.61 16.92 -8.73
CA TRP A 195 0.81 17.85 -9.53
C TRP A 195 1.00 17.61 -11.03
N VAL A 196 2.26 17.57 -11.48
CA VAL A 196 2.59 17.34 -12.89
C VAL A 196 2.14 15.96 -13.34
N GLY A 197 2.33 14.95 -12.51
CA GLY A 197 1.93 13.56 -12.75
C GLY A 197 0.42 13.42 -12.90
N ASN A 198 -0.38 14.07 -12.04
CA ASN A 198 -1.83 14.09 -12.20
C ASN A 198 -2.28 14.79 -13.50
N ALA A 199 -1.63 15.91 -13.86
CA ALA A 199 -1.90 16.57 -15.14
C ALA A 199 -1.56 15.66 -16.33
N MET A 200 -0.40 14.99 -16.28
CA MET A 200 0.02 14.01 -17.27
C MET A 200 -0.91 12.80 -17.32
N LEU A 201 -1.42 12.33 -16.17
CA LEU A 201 -2.40 11.25 -16.11
C LEU A 201 -3.66 11.62 -16.89
N VAL A 202 -4.17 12.84 -16.77
CA VAL A 202 -5.34 13.31 -17.55
C VAL A 202 -5.00 13.35 -19.04
N ILE A 203 -3.85 13.96 -19.40
CA ILE A 203 -3.42 14.10 -20.80
C ILE A 203 -3.19 12.75 -21.48
N LEU A 204 -2.68 11.75 -20.75
CA LEU A 204 -2.40 10.42 -21.28
C LEU A 204 -3.64 9.53 -21.23
N ASN A 205 -4.38 9.47 -20.12
CA ASN A 205 -5.47 8.51 -19.97
C ASN A 205 -6.70 8.84 -20.84
N LEU A 206 -7.08 10.11 -21.01
CA LEU A 206 -8.26 10.44 -21.83
C LEU A 206 -8.09 10.01 -23.31
N PRO A 207 -6.97 10.31 -23.99
CA PRO A 207 -6.76 9.85 -25.37
C PRO A 207 -6.48 8.35 -25.47
N LEU A 208 -5.75 7.77 -24.51
CA LEU A 208 -5.35 6.36 -24.53
C LEU A 208 -6.44 5.39 -24.06
N ILE A 209 -7.61 5.88 -23.62
CA ILE A 209 -8.70 5.03 -23.13
C ILE A 209 -9.11 3.93 -24.12
N GLY A 210 -9.06 4.22 -25.43
CA GLY A 210 -9.34 3.22 -26.46
C GLY A 210 -8.29 2.10 -26.51
N ILE A 211 -7.04 2.39 -26.17
CA ILE A 211 -5.97 1.38 -26.04
C ILE A 211 -6.15 0.61 -24.74
N TRP A 212 -6.48 1.27 -23.63
CA TRP A 212 -6.74 0.59 -22.35
C TRP A 212 -7.90 -0.40 -22.44
N ILE A 213 -9.00 -0.03 -23.12
CA ILE A 213 -10.13 -0.93 -23.38
C ILE A 213 -9.70 -2.13 -24.24
N LYS A 214 -8.86 -1.92 -25.25
CA LYS A 214 -8.30 -3.03 -26.04
C LYS A 214 -7.33 -3.89 -25.23
N LEU A 215 -6.64 -3.34 -24.24
CA LEU A 215 -5.76 -4.12 -23.38
C LEU A 215 -6.56 -5.11 -22.53
N LEU A 216 -7.80 -4.78 -22.16
CA LEU A 216 -8.72 -5.71 -21.48
C LEU A 216 -9.11 -6.92 -22.35
N THR A 217 -8.99 -6.82 -23.69
CA THR A 217 -9.24 -7.96 -24.59
C THR A 217 -8.01 -8.86 -24.76
N VAL A 218 -6.83 -8.45 -24.26
CA VAL A 218 -5.62 -9.27 -24.33
C VAL A 218 -5.81 -10.49 -23.43
N PRO A 219 -5.73 -11.72 -23.99
CA PRO A 219 -5.97 -12.89 -23.18
C PRO A 219 -4.84 -13.08 -22.17
N TYR A 220 -5.22 -13.32 -20.93
CA TYR A 220 -4.32 -13.40 -19.78
C TYR A 220 -3.18 -14.42 -19.95
N ARG A 221 -3.39 -15.46 -20.77
CA ARG A 221 -2.37 -16.44 -21.16
C ARG A 221 -1.10 -15.82 -21.77
N PHE A 222 -1.19 -14.64 -22.37
CA PHE A 222 -0.02 -13.92 -22.91
C PHE A 222 0.52 -12.87 -21.93
N LEU A 223 -0.32 -12.37 -21.03
CA LEU A 223 0.08 -11.36 -20.05
C LEU A 223 0.91 -11.99 -18.92
N PHE A 224 0.49 -13.15 -18.41
CA PHE A 224 1.16 -13.78 -17.27
C PHE A 224 2.64 -14.15 -17.54
N PRO A 225 3.04 -14.74 -18.69
CA PRO A 225 4.42 -15.11 -18.93
C PRO A 225 5.31 -13.88 -19.05
N ALA A 226 4.80 -12.81 -19.67
CA ALA A 226 5.52 -11.55 -19.79
C ALA A 226 5.79 -10.96 -18.39
N ILE A 227 4.79 -10.91 -17.51
CA ILE A 227 4.97 -10.41 -16.14
C ILE A 227 5.99 -11.27 -15.40
N VAL A 228 5.89 -12.60 -15.47
CA VAL A 228 6.82 -13.53 -14.82
C VAL A 228 8.27 -13.31 -15.28
N VAL A 229 8.49 -13.15 -16.59
CA VAL A 229 9.81 -12.86 -17.15
C VAL A 229 10.33 -11.51 -16.67
N PHE A 230 9.53 -10.45 -16.72
CA PHE A 230 9.95 -9.12 -16.26
C PHE A 230 10.23 -9.07 -14.76
N CYS A 231 9.43 -9.76 -13.94
CA CYS A 231 9.69 -9.88 -12.50
C CYS A 231 10.97 -10.67 -12.23
N GLY A 232 11.23 -11.76 -12.97
CA GLY A 232 12.47 -12.52 -12.88
C GLY A 232 13.71 -11.69 -13.25
N ILE A 233 13.64 -10.95 -14.37
CA ILE A 233 14.69 -10.01 -14.79
C ILE A 233 14.88 -8.92 -13.72
N GLY A 234 13.78 -8.31 -13.26
CA GLY A 234 13.82 -7.25 -12.26
C GLY A 234 14.50 -7.70 -10.96
N CYS A 235 14.13 -8.88 -10.46
CA CYS A 235 14.75 -9.47 -9.29
C CYS A 235 16.26 -9.72 -9.49
N TYR A 236 16.65 -10.31 -10.62
CA TYR A 236 18.05 -10.57 -10.93
C TYR A 236 18.87 -9.28 -11.04
N THR A 237 18.35 -8.25 -11.69
CA THR A 237 19.11 -7.01 -11.97
C THR A 237 19.43 -6.15 -10.74
N LEU A 238 18.82 -6.42 -9.57
CA LEU A 238 19.07 -5.65 -8.36
C LEU A 238 20.46 -5.93 -7.78
N ASN A 239 20.78 -7.21 -7.60
CA ASN A 239 22.02 -7.65 -6.98
C ASN A 239 22.89 -8.49 -7.92
N ASN A 240 22.46 -8.71 -9.18
CA ASN A 240 23.05 -9.69 -10.10
C ASN A 240 23.22 -11.08 -9.46
N SER A 241 22.28 -11.45 -8.60
CA SER A 241 22.32 -12.68 -7.83
C SER A 241 21.27 -13.68 -8.33
N SER A 242 21.71 -14.90 -8.63
CA SER A 242 20.79 -15.99 -8.94
C SER A 242 20.05 -16.48 -7.69
N PHE A 243 20.64 -16.29 -6.50
CA PHE A 243 20.03 -16.67 -5.23
C PHE A 243 18.72 -15.92 -4.99
N ASP A 244 18.69 -14.62 -5.31
CA ASP A 244 17.47 -13.80 -5.19
C ASP A 244 16.33 -14.32 -6.06
N VAL A 245 16.63 -14.84 -7.25
CA VAL A 245 15.63 -15.44 -8.16
C VAL A 245 15.05 -16.72 -7.56
N TYR A 246 15.91 -17.61 -7.05
CA TYR A 246 15.46 -18.84 -6.38
C TYR A 246 14.66 -18.55 -5.11
N MET A 247 15.10 -17.57 -4.32
CA MET A 247 14.41 -17.16 -3.10
C MET A 247 13.06 -16.52 -3.44
N THR A 248 12.96 -15.76 -4.53
CA THR A 248 11.69 -15.21 -5.01
C THR A 248 10.72 -16.33 -5.40
N ALA A 249 11.20 -17.39 -6.06
CA ALA A 249 10.39 -18.57 -6.35
C ALA A 249 9.93 -19.30 -5.07
N ALA A 250 10.79 -19.39 -4.04
CA ALA A 250 10.41 -19.93 -2.74
C ALA A 250 9.32 -19.08 -2.06
N PHE A 251 9.48 -17.75 -2.03
CA PHE A 251 8.48 -16.83 -1.49
C PHE A 251 7.18 -16.79 -2.31
N THR A 252 7.24 -17.14 -3.59
CA THR A 252 6.05 -17.32 -4.43
C THR A 252 5.20 -18.49 -3.95
N LEU A 253 5.83 -19.63 -3.64
CA LEU A 253 5.14 -20.78 -3.04
C LEU A 253 4.55 -20.42 -1.67
N VAL A 254 5.31 -19.71 -0.85
CA VAL A 254 4.83 -19.22 0.46
C VAL A 254 3.64 -18.27 0.30
N GLY A 255 3.68 -17.35 -0.65
CA GLY A 255 2.58 -16.45 -0.96
C GLY A 255 1.32 -17.18 -1.39
N TYR A 256 1.45 -18.23 -2.21
CA TYR A 256 0.34 -19.09 -2.59
C TYR A 256 -0.27 -19.83 -1.39
N VAL A 257 0.57 -20.30 -0.46
CA VAL A 257 0.11 -20.91 0.80
C VAL A 257 -0.65 -19.90 1.65
N PHE A 258 -0.15 -18.66 1.80
CA PHE A 258 -0.86 -17.61 2.52
C PHE A 258 -2.21 -17.29 1.91
N TYR A 259 -2.29 -17.24 0.58
CA TYR A 259 -3.56 -17.07 -0.10
C TYR A 259 -4.56 -18.18 0.24
N LYS A 260 -4.14 -19.45 0.16
CA LYS A 260 -5.01 -20.59 0.53
C LYS A 260 -5.46 -20.57 1.98
N LEU A 261 -4.62 -20.05 2.88
CA LEU A 261 -4.92 -19.92 4.30
C LEU A 261 -5.72 -18.65 4.63
N GLY A 262 -6.09 -17.83 3.64
CA GLY A 262 -6.79 -16.56 3.87
C GLY A 262 -5.95 -15.53 4.63
N CYS A 263 -4.63 -15.66 4.58
CA CYS A 263 -3.70 -14.78 5.29
C CYS A 263 -3.34 -13.57 4.42
N GLU A 264 -3.48 -12.36 4.99
CA GLU A 264 -3.07 -11.14 4.32
C GLU A 264 -1.54 -10.98 4.31
N PRO A 265 -0.89 -10.82 3.14
CA PRO A 265 0.55 -10.64 3.06
C PRO A 265 1.03 -9.21 3.38
N ALA A 266 0.13 -8.23 3.37
CA ALA A 266 0.46 -6.82 3.64
C ALA A 266 1.12 -6.60 5.03
N PRO A 267 0.58 -7.13 6.13
CA PRO A 267 1.22 -7.03 7.45
C PRO A 267 2.60 -7.71 7.54
N LEU A 268 2.89 -8.69 6.70
CA LEU A 268 4.21 -9.33 6.65
C LEU A 268 5.26 -8.37 6.11
N LEU A 269 5.01 -7.72 4.97
CA LEU A 269 5.95 -6.74 4.40
C LEU A 269 6.17 -5.54 5.33
N LEU A 270 5.11 -5.09 6.00
CA LEU A 270 5.18 -4.05 7.03
C LEU A 270 6.11 -4.45 8.17
N GLY A 271 5.94 -5.65 8.72
CA GLY A 271 6.82 -6.18 9.76
C GLY A 271 8.27 -6.36 9.27
N PHE A 272 8.45 -6.80 8.04
CA PHE A 272 9.76 -7.02 7.43
C PHE A 272 10.59 -5.72 7.31
N ILE A 273 9.98 -4.63 6.84
CA ILE A 273 10.67 -3.34 6.72
C ILE A 273 10.84 -2.67 8.09
N LEU A 274 9.77 -2.62 8.89
CA LEU A 274 9.78 -1.85 10.13
C LEU A 274 10.53 -2.57 11.27
N GLY A 275 10.67 -3.89 11.21
CA GLY A 275 11.32 -4.69 12.24
C GLY A 275 12.75 -4.29 12.53
N PRO A 276 13.65 -4.30 11.52
CA PRO A 276 15.04 -3.87 11.69
C PRO A 276 15.14 -2.44 12.19
N MET A 277 14.36 -1.52 11.60
CA MET A 277 14.32 -0.12 12.02
C MET A 277 13.88 0.04 13.48
N MET A 278 12.86 -0.72 13.90
CA MET A 278 12.37 -0.70 15.28
C MET A 278 13.44 -1.22 16.25
N GLU A 279 14.09 -2.33 15.92
CA GLU A 279 15.15 -2.88 16.78
C GLU A 279 16.36 -1.94 16.88
N GLU A 280 16.84 -1.40 15.76
CA GLU A 280 17.99 -0.49 15.75
C GLU A 280 17.71 0.75 16.60
N ASN A 281 16.52 1.34 16.48
CA ASN A 281 16.13 2.50 17.28
C ASN A 281 15.92 2.16 18.75
N LEU A 282 15.35 0.98 19.06
CA LEU A 282 15.22 0.49 20.43
C LEU A 282 16.58 0.28 21.08
N ARG A 283 17.49 -0.42 20.40
CA ARG A 283 18.85 -0.66 20.88
C ARG A 283 19.63 0.64 21.04
N ARG A 284 19.51 1.56 20.08
CA ARG A 284 20.13 2.89 20.17
C ARG A 284 19.64 3.66 21.40
N ALA A 285 18.35 3.64 21.70
CA ALA A 285 17.79 4.27 22.88
C ALA A 285 18.30 3.63 24.19
N LEU A 286 18.40 2.31 24.24
CA LEU A 286 18.94 1.58 25.39
C LEU A 286 20.44 1.81 25.58
N LEU A 287 21.23 1.88 24.51
CA LEU A 287 22.64 2.22 24.58
C LEU A 287 22.85 3.63 25.14
N LEU A 288 22.07 4.61 24.67
CA LEU A 288 22.13 5.99 25.17
C LEU A 288 21.71 6.13 26.63
N SER A 289 20.75 5.30 27.07
CA SER A 289 20.27 5.25 28.47
C SER A 289 21.05 4.27 29.35
N ARG A 290 22.15 3.68 28.85
CA ARG A 290 22.98 2.70 29.58
C ARG A 290 22.19 1.48 30.06
N GLY A 291 21.20 1.05 29.29
CA GLY A 291 20.35 -0.11 29.56
C GLY A 291 19.10 0.17 30.39
N ASP A 292 18.81 1.43 30.71
CA ASP A 292 17.64 1.80 31.51
C ASP A 292 16.35 1.87 30.68
N TRP A 293 15.50 0.84 30.83
CA TRP A 293 14.18 0.74 30.22
C TRP A 293 13.18 1.80 30.71
N THR A 294 13.41 2.41 31.87
CA THR A 294 12.51 3.46 32.37
C THR A 294 12.52 4.71 31.49
N THR A 295 13.55 4.87 30.65
CA THR A 295 13.66 5.93 29.63
C THR A 295 12.42 6.05 28.75
N PHE A 296 11.74 4.94 28.46
CA PHE A 296 10.52 4.95 27.64
C PHE A 296 9.31 5.55 28.35
N ALA A 297 9.28 5.51 29.69
CA ALA A 297 8.22 6.08 30.52
C ALA A 297 8.57 7.49 31.07
N THR A 298 9.85 7.78 31.28
CA THR A 298 10.30 9.09 31.80
C THR A 298 10.32 10.17 30.73
N ARG A 299 10.50 9.82 29.45
CA ARG A 299 10.42 10.77 28.33
C ARG A 299 8.94 11.03 27.96
N PRO A 300 8.44 12.28 28.06
CA PRO A 300 7.01 12.59 27.92
C PRO A 300 6.43 12.23 26.55
N LEU A 301 7.21 12.38 25.47
CA LEU A 301 6.78 11.99 24.12
C LEU A 301 6.67 10.47 23.97
N SER A 302 7.67 9.72 24.45
CA SER A 302 7.66 8.25 24.41
C SER A 302 6.52 7.69 25.25
N ALA A 303 6.34 8.21 26.47
CA ALA A 303 5.26 7.82 27.36
C ALA A 303 3.89 8.13 26.74
N GLY A 304 3.73 9.32 26.14
CA GLY A 304 2.50 9.71 25.44
C GLY A 304 2.16 8.76 24.29
N LEU A 305 3.15 8.39 23.46
CA LEU A 305 2.96 7.43 22.37
C LEU A 305 2.62 6.02 22.86
N LEU A 306 3.26 5.57 23.95
CA LEU A 306 2.95 4.27 24.57
C LEU A 306 1.54 4.23 25.15
N VAL A 307 1.12 5.29 25.83
CA VAL A 307 -0.26 5.43 26.34
C VAL A 307 -1.25 5.44 25.18
N ALA A 308 -0.98 6.20 24.12
CA ALA A 308 -1.84 6.22 22.93
C ALA A 308 -1.94 4.84 22.26
N ALA A 309 -0.82 4.12 22.13
CA ALA A 309 -0.81 2.75 21.61
C ALA A 309 -1.63 1.80 22.49
N LEU A 310 -1.48 1.89 23.83
CA LEU A 310 -2.25 1.09 24.77
C LEU A 310 -3.74 1.42 24.70
N LEU A 311 -4.12 2.69 24.62
CA LEU A 311 -5.50 3.12 24.43
C LEU A 311 -6.08 2.59 23.11
N MET A 312 -5.33 2.64 22.01
CA MET A 312 -5.79 2.07 20.74
C MET A 312 -6.04 0.56 20.84
N ILE A 313 -5.15 -0.18 21.50
CA ILE A 313 -5.34 -1.62 21.74
C ILE A 313 -6.60 -1.86 22.57
N VAL A 314 -6.78 -1.10 23.66
CA VAL A 314 -7.98 -1.21 24.52
C VAL A 314 -9.25 -0.91 23.73
N VAL A 315 -9.27 0.17 22.94
CA VAL A 315 -10.40 0.55 22.08
C VAL A 315 -10.73 -0.56 21.08
N VAL A 316 -9.72 -1.16 20.43
CA VAL A 316 -9.93 -2.26 19.46
C VAL A 316 -10.40 -3.55 20.15
N MET A 317 -9.99 -3.79 21.41
CA MET A 317 -10.41 -4.95 22.19
C MET A 317 -11.80 -4.81 22.83
N LEU A 318 -12.37 -3.60 22.88
CA LEU A 318 -13.70 -3.40 23.45
C LEU A 318 -14.79 -4.07 22.59
N PRO A 319 -15.66 -4.91 23.19
CA PRO A 319 -16.64 -5.71 22.46
C PRO A 319 -17.69 -4.87 21.72
N SER A 320 -17.95 -3.65 22.17
CA SER A 320 -18.87 -2.69 21.53
C SER A 320 -18.42 -2.20 20.16
N ILE A 321 -17.11 -2.23 19.87
CA ILE A 321 -16.55 -1.92 18.54
C ILE A 321 -16.47 -3.19 17.69
N LYS A 322 -16.22 -4.35 18.32
CA LYS A 322 -16.19 -5.65 17.65
C LYS A 322 -17.56 -6.03 17.06
N ALA A 323 -18.65 -5.81 17.81
CA ALA A 323 -20.02 -6.08 17.36
C ALA A 323 -20.46 -5.16 16.20
N LYS A 324 -20.13 -3.87 16.25
CA LYS A 324 -20.42 -2.92 15.16
C LYS A 324 -19.60 -3.18 13.90
N ARG A 325 -18.40 -3.75 14.05
CA ARG A 325 -17.58 -4.17 12.92
C ARG A 325 -18.21 -5.37 12.21
N GLU A 326 -18.71 -6.37 12.95
CA GLU A 326 -19.43 -7.50 12.36
C GLU A 326 -20.70 -7.05 11.62
N GLU A 327 -21.50 -6.13 12.16
CA GLU A 327 -22.66 -5.58 11.45
C GLU A 327 -22.31 -4.79 10.18
N ALA A 328 -21.16 -4.10 10.14
CA ALA A 328 -20.75 -3.30 8.97
C ALA A 328 -20.16 -4.13 7.82
N PHE A 329 -19.74 -5.36 8.07
CA PHE A 329 -19.20 -6.29 7.07
C PHE A 329 -20.23 -7.32 6.57
N VAL A 330 -21.46 -7.29 7.07
CA VAL A 330 -22.59 -8.03 6.50
C VAL A 330 -23.21 -7.15 5.40
N GLU A 331 -22.83 -7.42 4.15
CA GLU A 331 -23.54 -6.90 2.98
C GLU A 331 -24.90 -7.63 2.86
N ASP A 332 -26.00 -6.89 3.04
CA ASP A 332 -27.32 -7.21 2.44
C ASP A 332 -27.49 -6.45 1.12
#